data_AF-A0A5D2FA06-F1
#
_entry.id   AF-A0A5D2FA06-F1
#
_cell.length_a   1.000
_cell.length_b   1.000
_cell.length_c   1.000
_cell.angle_alpha   90.00
_cell.angle_beta   90.00
_cell.angle_gamma   90.00
#
_symmetry.space_group_name_H-M   'P 1'
#
loop_
_entity.id
_entity.type
_entity.pdbx_description
1 polymer ?
#
loop_
_entity_poly.entity_id
_entity_poly.type
_entity_poly.pdbx_seq_one_letter_code
_entity_poly.pdbx_strand_id
1 'polypeptide(L)'
;MVIPMGIGKRTMFQPESFNLNDFIQECKSLYGVPPRPHWVTSYYGGHDIKLILHRFGSNIIFSNGLRDPYSRGGVLENISESVLAVHTINEMKSNPEWLVKQRETEVKIIKGWMAQYYADLKAIQIKP
;
A
#
# COMPACT_ATOMS: atom_id res chain seq x y z
N MET A 1 -5.96 14.80 3.84
CA MET A 1 -4.68 14.14 3.48
C MET A 1 -4.03 14.95 2.37
N VAL A 2 -2.71 15.06 2.34
CA VAL A 2 -1.98 15.72 1.24
C VAL A 2 -1.22 14.65 0.48
N ILE A 3 -1.46 14.53 -0.82
CA ILE A 3 -0.63 13.73 -1.72
C ILE A 3 -0.07 14.74 -2.74
N PRO A 4 1.24 15.07 -2.70
CA PRO A 4 1.82 16.10 -3.55
C PRO A 4 2.00 15.59 -4.99
N MET A 5 0.89 15.51 -5.73
CA MET A 5 0.87 15.12 -7.14
C MET A 5 0.83 16.36 -8.02
N GLY A 6 1.79 16.45 -8.95
CA GLY A 6 1.84 17.47 -9.99
C GLY A 6 2.18 16.87 -11.34
N ILE A 7 1.95 17.64 -12.40
CA ILE A 7 2.19 17.27 -13.79
C ILE A 7 3.54 17.83 -14.24
N GLY A 8 4.46 16.93 -14.56
CA GLY A 8 5.79 17.28 -15.08
C GLY A 8 5.81 17.42 -16.62
N LYS A 9 6.88 18.04 -17.14
CA LYS A 9 7.13 18.22 -18.59
C LYS A 9 7.32 16.92 -19.38
N ARG A 10 7.48 15.78 -18.70
CA ARG A 10 7.66 14.44 -19.30
C ARG A 10 6.36 13.65 -19.39
N THR A 11 5.22 14.33 -19.29
CA THR A 11 3.89 13.74 -19.43
C THR A 11 3.21 14.30 -20.67
N MET A 12 2.11 13.69 -21.09
CA MET A 12 1.28 14.20 -22.20
C MET A 12 0.37 15.38 -21.82
N PHE A 13 0.40 15.81 -20.56
CA PHE A 13 -0.47 16.85 -20.02
C PHE A 13 0.29 18.17 -19.84
N GLN A 14 -0.45 19.28 -19.78
CA GLN A 14 0.10 20.61 -19.54
C GLN A 14 0.82 20.63 -18.18
N PRO A 15 2.05 21.17 -18.10
CA PRO A 15 2.79 21.20 -16.84
C PRO A 15 2.05 21.99 -15.76
N GLU A 16 1.88 21.38 -14.60
CA GLU A 16 1.20 21.98 -13.44
C GLU A 16 1.85 21.43 -12.17
N SER A 17 2.70 22.23 -11.54
CA SER A 17 3.39 21.82 -10.31
C SER A 17 2.44 21.85 -9.11
N PHE A 18 2.52 20.85 -8.24
CA PHE A 18 1.83 20.87 -6.96
C PHE A 18 2.32 22.03 -6.09
N ASN A 19 1.39 22.83 -5.56
CA ASN A 19 1.66 23.88 -4.58
C ASN A 19 0.89 23.60 -3.28
N LEU A 20 1.63 23.43 -2.19
CA LEU A 20 1.05 23.13 -0.88
C LEU A 20 0.20 24.29 -0.34
N ASN A 21 0.60 25.54 -0.56
CA ASN A 21 -0.13 26.70 -0.05
C ASN A 21 -1.49 26.84 -0.74
N ASP A 22 -1.51 26.67 -2.06
CA ASP A 22 -2.74 26.74 -2.84
C ASP A 22 -3.72 25.64 -2.40
N PHE A 23 -3.22 24.40 -2.25
CA PHE A 23 -4.00 23.28 -1.74
C PHE A 23 -4.55 23.53 -0.32
N ILE A 24 -3.75 24.15 0.57
CA ILE A 24 -4.21 24.52 1.92
C ILE A 24 -5.33 25.56 1.86
N GLN A 25 -5.21 26.59 1.01
CA GLN A 25 -6.24 27.63 0.89
C GLN A 25 -7.52 27.08 0.28
N GLU A 26 -7.40 26.24 -0.74
CA GLU A 26 -8.55 25.55 -1.35
C GLU A 26 -9.29 24.70 -0.31
N CYS A 27 -8.57 23.89 0.48
CA CYS A 27 -9.17 23.08 1.54
C CYS A 27 -9.88 23.95 2.61
N LYS A 28 -9.28 25.07 3.01
CA LYS A 28 -9.91 26.01 3.94
C LYS A 28 -11.19 26.61 3.37
N SER A 29 -11.17 26.96 2.08
CA SER A 29 -12.33 27.54 1.39
C SER A 29 -13.48 26.53 1.27
N LEU A 30 -13.18 25.31 0.84
CA LEU A 30 -14.18 24.27 0.60
C LEU A 30 -14.71 23.62 1.89
N TYR A 31 -13.84 23.39 2.87
CA TYR A 31 -14.14 22.56 4.04
C TYR A 31 -14.00 23.28 5.38
N GLY A 32 -13.58 24.56 5.39
CA GLY A 32 -13.40 25.34 6.61
C GLY A 32 -12.18 24.96 7.46
N VAL A 33 -11.37 23.98 7.01
CA VAL A 33 -10.23 23.46 7.77
C VAL A 33 -9.00 23.25 6.88
N PRO A 34 -7.78 23.54 7.38
CA PRO A 34 -6.57 23.20 6.66
C PRO A 34 -6.28 21.69 6.73
N PRO A 35 -5.66 21.11 5.70
CA PRO A 35 -5.16 19.74 5.78
C PRO A 35 -3.98 19.68 6.75
N ARG A 36 -3.69 18.49 7.29
CA ARG A 36 -2.47 18.20 8.07
C ARG A 36 -1.49 17.42 7.19
N PRO A 37 -0.51 18.07 6.53
CA PRO A 37 0.29 17.42 5.48
C PRO A 37 1.13 16.24 5.99
N HIS A 38 1.70 16.39 7.18
CA HIS A 38 2.62 15.41 7.76
C HIS A 38 1.95 14.38 8.67
N TRP A 39 0.64 14.48 8.92
CA TRP A 39 -0.02 13.59 9.90
C TRP A 39 0.14 12.11 9.53
N VAL A 40 -0.10 11.75 8.27
CA VAL A 40 0.02 10.36 7.79
C VAL A 40 1.47 9.87 7.89
N THR A 41 2.44 10.69 7.48
CA THR A 41 3.86 10.30 7.53
C THR A 41 4.38 10.20 8.95
N SER A 42 3.90 11.03 9.88
CA SER A 42 4.26 10.95 11.30
C SER A 42 3.59 9.77 11.99
N TYR A 43 2.33 9.47 11.66
CA TYR A 43 1.56 8.44 12.34
C TYR A 43 1.92 7.03 11.86
N TYR A 44 2.12 6.84 10.55
CA TYR A 44 2.34 5.51 9.94
C TYR A 44 3.81 5.24 9.58
N GLY A 45 4.75 6.07 10.01
CA GLY A 45 6.19 5.85 9.82
C GLY A 45 6.80 6.50 8.58
N GLY A 46 6.00 7.00 7.63
CA GLY A 46 6.48 7.88 6.55
C GLY A 46 7.64 7.28 5.75
N HIS A 47 8.81 7.94 5.79
CA HIS A 47 10.02 7.49 5.11
C HIS A 47 10.60 6.19 5.69
N ASP A 48 10.33 5.89 6.96
CA ASP A 48 10.79 4.70 7.66
C ASP A 48 9.75 3.57 7.67
N ILE A 49 8.72 3.64 6.82
CA ILE A 49 7.62 2.66 6.79
C ILE A 49 8.11 1.21 6.65
N LYS A 50 9.20 0.97 5.92
CA LYS A 50 9.81 -0.38 5.83
C LYS A 50 10.34 -0.86 7.17
N LEU A 51 11.04 0.00 7.92
CA LEU A 51 11.55 -0.33 9.25
C LEU A 51 10.39 -0.57 10.24
N ILE A 52 9.37 0.28 10.20
CA ILE A 52 8.20 0.15 11.07
C ILE A 52 7.44 -1.14 10.77
N LEU A 53 7.15 -1.43 9.50
CA LEU A 53 6.47 -2.66 9.10
C LEU A 53 7.32 -3.91 9.35
N HIS A 54 8.65 -3.82 9.23
CA HIS A 54 9.54 -4.93 9.58
C HIS A 54 9.48 -5.24 11.08
N ARG A 55 9.44 -4.21 11.94
CA ARG A 55 9.46 -4.40 13.40
C ARG A 55 8.09 -4.72 14.00
N PHE A 56 7.03 -4.14 13.45
CA PHE A 56 5.71 -4.12 14.08
C PHE A 56 4.58 -4.60 13.16
N GLY A 57 4.83 -4.76 11.86
CA GLY A 57 3.86 -5.26 10.90
C GLY A 57 3.90 -6.78 10.80
N SER A 58 2.72 -7.38 10.62
CA SER A 58 2.59 -8.81 10.32
C SER A 58 1.32 -9.08 9.54
N ASN A 59 1.33 -10.18 8.78
CA ASN A 59 0.20 -10.68 8.00
C ASN A 59 -0.44 -9.64 7.05
N ILE A 60 0.39 -8.97 6.25
CA ILE A 60 -0.04 -7.99 5.25
C ILE A 60 0.44 -8.42 3.86
N ILE A 61 -0.45 -8.33 2.87
CA ILE A 61 -0.10 -8.47 1.45
C ILE A 61 -0.22 -7.10 0.78
N PHE A 62 0.86 -6.61 0.20
CA PHE A 62 0.88 -5.44 -0.67
C PHE A 62 0.77 -5.87 -2.13
N SER A 63 -0.45 -5.87 -2.66
CA SER A 63 -0.73 -6.26 -4.03
C SER A 63 -0.62 -5.08 -5.00
N ASN A 64 0.21 -5.19 -6.05
CA ASN A 64 0.41 -4.10 -7.01
C ASN A 64 0.40 -4.58 -8.47
N GLY A 65 -0.27 -3.82 -9.35
CA GLY A 65 -0.09 -3.94 -10.79
C GLY A 65 0.96 -2.93 -11.26
N LEU A 66 2.07 -3.36 -11.86
CA LEU A 66 3.19 -2.45 -12.21
C LEU A 66 2.86 -1.43 -13.33
N ARG A 67 1.70 -1.55 -13.99
CA ARG A 67 1.18 -0.51 -14.90
C ARG A 67 0.30 0.51 -14.22
N ASP A 68 -0.12 0.27 -12.98
CA ASP A 68 -0.81 1.27 -12.19
C ASP A 68 0.20 2.37 -11.81
N PRO A 69 -0.03 3.64 -12.18
CA PRO A 69 0.85 4.74 -11.76
C PRO A 69 1.04 4.83 -10.25
N TYR A 70 0.05 4.40 -9.45
CA TYR A 70 0.15 4.40 -7.99
C TYR A 70 1.10 3.33 -7.43
N SER A 71 1.43 2.28 -8.20
CA SER A 71 2.34 1.21 -7.76
C SER A 71 3.73 1.73 -7.38
N ARG A 72 4.15 2.88 -7.95
CA ARG A 72 5.41 3.55 -7.59
C ARG A 72 5.43 4.07 -6.15
N GLY A 73 4.28 4.38 -5.58
CA GLY A 73 4.13 4.79 -4.19
C GLY A 73 3.82 3.63 -3.24
N GLY A 74 3.67 2.40 -3.76
CA GLY A 74 3.38 1.20 -2.99
C GLY A 74 4.63 0.47 -2.48
N VAL A 75 4.41 -0.65 -1.79
CA VAL A 75 5.46 -1.59 -1.38
C VAL A 75 5.61 -2.67 -2.45
N LEU A 76 6.79 -2.76 -3.05
CA LEU A 76 7.09 -3.68 -4.16
C LEU A 76 8.07 -4.80 -3.78
N GLU A 77 8.49 -4.87 -2.53
CA GLU A 77 9.39 -5.91 -2.02
C GLU A 77 8.87 -6.45 -0.69
N ASN A 78 9.18 -7.72 -0.39
CA ASN A 78 8.88 -8.29 0.91
C ASN A 78 9.64 -7.54 1.99
N ILE A 79 8.94 -7.16 3.06
CA ILE A 79 9.52 -6.43 4.20
C ILE A 79 9.89 -7.41 5.32
N SER A 80 9.12 -8.48 5.50
CA SER A 80 9.37 -9.55 6.48
C SER A 80 8.77 -10.87 5.98
N GLU A 81 8.87 -11.93 6.79
CA GLU A 81 8.28 -13.24 6.45
C GLU A 81 6.74 -13.20 6.29
N SER A 82 6.07 -12.23 6.91
CA SER A 82 4.60 -12.10 6.88
C SER A 82 4.10 -10.77 6.31
N VAL A 83 5.00 -9.85 5.93
CA VAL A 83 4.68 -8.62 5.21
C VAL A 83 5.23 -8.74 3.79
N LEU A 84 4.37 -9.20 2.89
CA LEU A 84 4.75 -9.69 1.56
C LEU A 84 4.28 -8.71 0.48
N ALA A 85 5.09 -8.53 -0.56
CA ALA A 85 4.71 -7.83 -1.77
C ALA A 85 4.37 -8.85 -2.87
N VAL A 86 3.21 -8.68 -3.49
CA VAL A 86 2.77 -9.50 -4.62
C VAL A 86 2.46 -8.56 -5.77
N HIS A 87 3.23 -8.64 -6.84
CA HIS A 87 3.03 -7.74 -7.96
C HIS A 87 3.18 -8.43 -9.31
N THR A 88 2.58 -7.80 -10.32
CA THR A 88 2.52 -8.34 -11.68
C THR A 88 2.72 -7.23 -12.71
N ILE A 89 3.29 -7.59 -13.85
CA ILE A 89 3.29 -6.74 -15.03
C ILE A 89 1.93 -6.95 -15.68
N ASN A 90 0.97 -6.04 -15.47
CA ASN A 90 -0.36 -6.11 -16.07
C ASN A 90 -0.26 -6.28 -17.60
N GLU A 91 -0.36 -7.51 -18.11
CA GLU A 91 -0.58 -7.74 -19.53
C GLU A 91 -2.07 -7.54 -19.81
N MET A 92 -2.40 -6.54 -20.63
CA MET A 92 -3.75 -6.27 -21.11
C MET A 92 -4.18 -7.35 -22.11
N LYS A 93 -4.50 -8.55 -21.61
CA LYS A 93 -5.25 -9.57 -22.35
C LYS A 93 -6.64 -9.71 -21.77
N SER A 94 -7.59 -10.08 -22.63
CA SER A 94 -9.04 -10.16 -22.36
C SER A 94 -9.42 -11.08 -21.19
N ASN A 95 -8.52 -11.96 -20.75
CA ASN A 95 -8.67 -12.74 -19.53
C ASN A 95 -7.27 -13.03 -18.96
N PRO A 96 -6.77 -12.24 -18.00
CA PRO A 96 -5.39 -12.36 -17.61
C PRO A 96 -5.19 -13.54 -16.64
N GLU A 97 -4.69 -14.66 -17.15
CA GLU A 97 -4.22 -15.80 -16.34
C GLU A 97 -3.29 -15.35 -15.22
N TRP A 98 -2.49 -14.29 -15.46
CA TRP A 98 -1.63 -13.69 -14.43
C TRP A 98 -2.42 -13.21 -13.20
N LEU A 99 -3.64 -12.68 -13.38
CA LEU A 99 -4.46 -12.16 -12.28
C LEU A 99 -5.04 -13.29 -11.45
N VAL A 100 -5.46 -14.37 -12.11
CA VAL A 100 -5.91 -15.59 -11.42
C VAL A 100 -4.76 -16.17 -10.61
N LYS A 101 -3.58 -16.34 -11.21
CA LYS A 101 -2.37 -16.85 -10.53
C LYS A 101 -1.94 -15.97 -9.35
N GLN A 102 -2.02 -14.65 -9.50
CA GLN A 102 -1.76 -13.71 -8.41
C GLN A 102 -2.74 -13.93 -7.24
N ARG A 103 -4.05 -13.99 -7.52
CA ARG A 103 -5.08 -14.22 -6.49
C ARG A 103 -4.93 -15.58 -5.83
N GLU A 104 -4.57 -16.62 -6.57
CA GLU A 104 -4.27 -17.94 -6.01
C GLU A 104 -3.08 -17.90 -5.03
N THR A 105 -2.06 -17.12 -5.36
CA THR A 105 -0.90 -16.88 -4.47
C THR A 105 -1.34 -16.17 -3.19
N GLU A 106 -2.15 -15.11 -3.31
CA GLU A 106 -2.69 -14.36 -2.17
C GLU A 106 -3.55 -15.27 -1.26
N VAL A 107 -4.46 -16.06 -1.85
CA VAL A 107 -5.29 -17.03 -1.12
C VAL A 107 -4.43 -18.08 -0.42
N LYS A 108 -3.35 -18.57 -1.06
CA LYS A 108 -2.44 -19.54 -0.44
C LYS A 108 -1.76 -18.95 0.81
N ILE A 109 -1.32 -17.70 0.75
CA ILE A 109 -0.72 -16.97 1.89
C ILE A 109 -1.74 -16.84 3.02
N ILE A 110 -2.95 -16.36 2.72
CA ILE A 110 -4.02 -16.17 3.71
C ILE A 110 -4.39 -17.50 4.38
N LYS A 111 -4.52 -18.58 3.61
CA LYS A 111 -4.77 -19.93 4.15
C LYS A 111 -3.67 -20.37 5.11
N GLY A 112 -2.40 -20.05 4.80
CA GLY A 112 -1.27 -20.28 5.70
C GLY A 112 -1.43 -19.55 7.03
N TRP A 113 -1.77 -18.26 7.01
CA TRP A 113 -2.02 -17.47 8.22
C TRP A 113 -3.19 -18.00 9.04
N MET A 114 -4.29 -18.40 8.39
CA MET A 114 -5.42 -19.03 9.07
C MET A 114 -5.05 -20.36 9.73
N ALA A 115 -4.28 -21.21 9.04
CA ALA A 115 -3.81 -22.47 9.59
C ALA A 115 -2.93 -22.25 10.83
N GLN A 116 -2.00 -21.29 10.77
CA GLN A 116 -1.16 -20.91 11.91
C GLN A 116 -2.01 -20.43 13.09
N TYR A 117 -2.96 -19.52 12.84
CA TYR A 117 -3.87 -19.03 13.88
C TYR A 117 -4.63 -20.16 14.60
N TYR A 118 -5.21 -21.11 13.85
CA TYR A 118 -5.95 -22.21 14.47
C TYR A 118 -5.04 -23.20 15.21
N ALA A 119 -3.78 -23.37 14.78
CA ALA A 119 -2.80 -24.16 15.52
C ALA A 119 -2.45 -23.49 16.86
N ASP A 120 -2.18 -22.18 16.84
CA ASP A 120 -1.85 -21.40 18.04
C ASP A 120 -3.03 -21.36 19.03
N LEU A 121 -4.26 -21.18 18.53
CA LEU A 121 -5.47 -21.17 19.34
C LEU A 121 -5.65 -22.49 20.11
N LYS A 122 -5.42 -23.64 19.45
CA LYS A 122 -5.44 -24.95 20.10
C LYS A 122 -4.35 -25.08 21.15
N ALA A 123 -3.13 -24.61 20.85
CA ALA A 123 -2.01 -24.67 21.79
C ALA A 123 -2.26 -23.84 23.06
N ILE A 124 -3.00 -22.74 22.97
CA ILE A 124 -3.44 -21.94 24.12
C ILE A 124 -4.50 -22.70 24.94
N GLN A 125 -5.48 -23.31 24.28
CA GLN A 125 -6.58 -24.04 24.96
C GLN A 125 -6.12 -25.32 25.68
N ILE A 126 -4.97 -25.87 25.30
CA ILE A 126 -4.41 -27.09 25.90
C ILE A 126 -3.50 -26.77 27.12
N LYS A 127 -3.09 -25.51 27.31
CA LYS A 127 -2.33 -25.12 28.51
C LYS A 127 -3.27 -25.03 29.72
N PRO A 128 -2.98 -25.75 30.82
CA PRO A 128 -3.81 -25.76 32.03
C PRO A 128 -3.87 -24.40 32.74
#